data_AF-A0AAW8CY31-F1
#
_entry.id   AF-A0AAW8CY31-F1
#
_cell.length_a   1.000
_cell.length_b   1.000
_cell.length_c   1.000
_cell.angle_alpha   90.00
_cell.angle_beta   90.00
_cell.angle_gamma   90.00
#
_symmetry.space_group_name_H-M   'P 1'
#
loop_
_entity.id
_entity.type
_entity.pdbx_description
1 polymer ?
#
loop_
_entity_poly.entity_id
_entity_poly.type
_entity_poly.pdbx_seq_one_letter_code
_entity_poly.pdbx_strand_id
1 'polypeptide(L)'
;MKTVNGIQVFDHGEVPPLPEGAPLEAGFESKWGYKLAKNGPDYTWVAGTEDDYRLAEGKYRGIAPEKVDIQNWCSQTAPMSCSGDCTGVIGGSCQLKYSPYDGGYYFCSCT
;
A
#
# COMPACT_ATOMS: atom_id res chain seq x y z
N MET A 1 13.34 6.47 -0.20
CA MET A 1 12.70 5.15 -0.11
C MET A 1 13.56 4.31 0.82
N LYS A 2 12.92 3.64 1.78
CA LYS A 2 13.57 2.67 2.67
C LYS A 2 12.89 1.31 2.56
N THR A 3 13.61 0.25 2.90
CA THR A 3 13.04 -1.11 2.95
C THR A 3 13.02 -1.61 4.39
N VAL A 4 11.87 -2.12 4.84
CA VAL A 4 11.67 -2.72 6.16
C VAL A 4 11.03 -4.09 5.98
N ASN A 5 11.71 -5.15 6.40
CA ASN A 5 11.24 -6.54 6.25
C ASN A 5 10.82 -6.90 4.81
N GLY A 6 11.50 -6.32 3.81
CA GLY A 6 11.21 -6.51 2.40
C GLY A 6 9.97 -5.78 1.88
N ILE A 7 9.42 -4.83 2.65
CA ILE A 7 8.40 -3.86 2.22
C ILE A 7 9.09 -2.53 1.97
N GLN A 8 8.84 -1.93 0.81
CA GLN A 8 9.35 -0.61 0.47
C GLN A 8 8.42 0.46 1.05
N VAL A 9 9.00 1.49 1.66
CA VAL A 9 8.28 2.61 2.29
C VAL A 9 8.75 3.89 1.64
N PHE A 10 7.78 4.71 1.24
CA PHE A 10 7.98 5.92 0.46
C PHE A 10 7.67 7.14 1.31
N ASP A 11 8.60 8.08 1.34
CA ASP A 11 8.36 9.39 1.93
C ASP A 11 7.52 10.25 0.96
N HIS A 12 6.94 11.35 1.47
CA HIS A 12 6.06 12.19 0.67
C HIS A 12 6.76 12.73 -0.60
N GLY A 13 6.16 12.49 -1.76
CA GLY A 13 6.69 12.88 -3.07
C GLY A 13 7.60 11.84 -3.72
N GLU A 14 7.92 10.74 -3.05
CA GLU A 14 8.64 9.63 -3.68
C GLU A 14 7.71 8.78 -4.56
N VAL A 15 8.23 8.34 -5.70
CA VAL A 15 7.47 7.56 -6.68
C VAL A 15 7.69 6.07 -6.42
N PRO A 16 6.63 5.29 -6.16
CA PRO A 16 6.76 3.86 -5.99
C PRO A 16 7.07 3.18 -7.33
N PRO A 17 7.68 1.98 -7.34
CA PRO A 17 7.93 1.26 -8.57
C PRO A 17 6.59 0.99 -9.26
N LEU A 18 6.51 1.24 -10.56
CA LEU A 18 5.33 0.95 -11.38
C LEU A 18 5.82 0.30 -12.69
N PRO A 19 5.25 -0.87 -13.09
CA PRO A 19 5.61 -1.48 -14.37
C PRO A 19 5.36 -0.53 -15.53
N GLU A 20 6.23 -0.58 -16.54
CA GLU A 20 6.04 0.18 -17.76
C GLU A 20 4.68 -0.15 -18.41
N GLY A 21 3.94 0.90 -18.79
CA GLY A 21 2.60 0.78 -19.37
C GLY A 21 1.47 0.60 -18.36
N ALA A 22 1.76 0.49 -17.05
CA ALA A 22 0.69 0.47 -16.06
C ALA A 22 0.05 1.85 -15.89
N PRO A 23 -1.29 1.91 -15.73
CA PRO A 23 -2.00 3.18 -15.58
C PRO A 23 -1.61 3.87 -14.27
N LEU A 24 -1.49 5.20 -14.28
CA LEU A 24 -1.18 5.98 -13.06
C LEU A 24 -2.40 6.07 -12.12
N GLU A 25 -3.60 5.92 -12.67
CA GLU A 25 -4.87 6.09 -11.97
C GLU A 25 -5.68 4.79 -11.96
N ALA A 26 -6.37 4.50 -10.85
CA ALA A 26 -7.27 3.35 -10.74
C ALA A 26 -8.70 3.65 -11.19
N GLY A 27 -9.15 4.90 -11.10
CA GLY A 27 -10.54 5.27 -11.36
C GLY A 27 -11.54 4.85 -10.27
N PHE A 28 -11.06 4.32 -9.15
CA PHE A 28 -11.84 3.99 -7.96
C PHE A 28 -10.98 4.14 -6.71
N GLU A 29 -11.62 4.32 -5.55
CA GLU A 29 -10.96 4.30 -4.25
C GLU A 29 -10.89 2.88 -3.67
N SER A 30 -9.82 2.58 -2.95
CA SER A 30 -9.67 1.32 -2.23
C SER A 30 -9.13 1.54 -0.83
N LYS A 31 -9.95 1.17 0.16
CA LYS A 31 -9.58 1.25 1.59
C LYS A 31 -8.30 0.46 1.89
N TRP A 32 -8.17 -0.72 1.31
CA TRP A 32 -7.09 -1.65 1.65
C TRP A 32 -5.84 -1.43 0.82
N GLY A 33 -5.99 -0.81 -0.35
CA GLY A 33 -4.90 -0.51 -1.27
C GLY A 33 -5.14 -1.12 -2.65
N TYR A 34 -4.10 -1.21 -3.48
CA TYR A 34 -4.24 -1.55 -4.89
C TYR A 34 -3.23 -2.62 -5.31
N LYS A 35 -3.70 -3.55 -6.15
CA LYS A 35 -2.87 -4.56 -6.84
C LYS A 35 -2.88 -4.29 -8.33
N LEU A 36 -1.78 -4.60 -9.00
CA LEU A 36 -1.77 -4.65 -10.46
C LEU A 36 -2.09 -6.07 -10.93
N ALA A 37 -3.16 -6.22 -11.70
CA ALA A 37 -3.41 -7.42 -12.47
C ALA A 37 -2.91 -7.22 -13.90
N LYS A 38 -2.17 -8.21 -14.42
CA LYS A 38 -1.70 -8.22 -15.81
C LYS A 38 -2.72 -8.95 -16.68
N ASN A 39 -3.26 -8.26 -17.68
CA ASN A 39 -4.22 -8.78 -18.65
C ASN A 39 -3.60 -8.71 -20.05
N GLY A 40 -2.81 -9.73 -20.40
CA GLY A 40 -2.05 -9.73 -21.65
C GLY A 40 -0.90 -8.70 -21.62
N PRO A 41 -0.84 -7.75 -22.57
CA PRO A 41 0.15 -6.66 -22.54
C PRO A 41 -0.20 -5.55 -21.53
N ASP A 42 -1.47 -5.46 -21.12
CA ASP A 42 -1.97 -4.35 -20.33
C ASP A 42 -1.98 -4.67 -18.83
N TYR A 43 -1.92 -3.61 -18.02
CA TYR A 43 -2.13 -3.70 -16.57
C TYR A 43 -3.42 -2.98 -16.18
N THR A 44 -4.11 -3.53 -15.20
CA THR A 44 -5.29 -2.91 -14.59
C THR A 44 -5.19 -2.93 -13.08
N TRP A 45 -5.64 -1.86 -12.44
CA TRP A 45 -5.74 -1.81 -10.98
C TRP A 45 -6.90 -2.68 -10.49
N VAL A 46 -6.65 -3.39 -9.40
CA VAL A 46 -7.63 -4.18 -8.66
C VAL A 46 -7.59 -3.72 -7.21
N ALA A 47 -8.77 -3.57 -6.59
CA ALA A 47 -8.86 -3.26 -5.17
C ALA A 47 -8.24 -4.40 -4.34
N GLY A 48 -7.39 -4.01 -3.39
CA GLY A 48 -6.91 -4.91 -2.34
C GLY A 48 -8.04 -5.35 -1.41
N THR A 49 -7.82 -6.47 -0.74
CA THR A 49 -8.67 -6.98 0.33
C THR A 49 -8.05 -6.69 1.70
N GLU A 50 -8.84 -6.89 2.75
CA GLU A 50 -8.31 -6.82 4.12
C GLU A 50 -7.18 -7.84 4.34
N ASP A 51 -7.27 -9.03 3.76
CA ASP A 51 -6.24 -10.06 3.85
C ASP A 51 -4.94 -9.61 3.18
N ASP A 52 -5.01 -8.98 1.99
CA ASP A 52 -3.83 -8.41 1.32
C ASP A 52 -3.14 -7.38 2.23
N TYR A 53 -3.93 -6.50 2.85
CA TYR A 53 -3.44 -5.50 3.79
C TYR A 53 -2.76 -6.12 5.01
N ARG A 54 -3.43 -7.06 5.69
CA ARG A 54 -2.91 -7.72 6.89
C ARG A 54 -1.63 -8.49 6.59
N LEU A 55 -1.55 -9.17 5.44
CA LEU A 55 -0.35 -9.88 5.02
C LEU A 55 0.81 -8.90 4.80
N ALA A 56 0.59 -7.81 4.06
CA ALA A 56 1.63 -6.84 3.76
C ALA A 56 2.09 -6.04 4.98
N GLU A 57 1.16 -5.56 5.80
CA GLU A 57 1.48 -4.78 7.01
C GLU A 57 2.06 -5.68 8.11
N GLY A 58 1.57 -6.91 8.25
CA GLY A 58 2.15 -7.92 9.15
C GLY A 58 3.62 -8.17 8.81
N LYS A 59 3.91 -8.33 7.52
CA LYS A 59 5.29 -8.46 7.03
C LYS A 59 6.13 -7.21 7.31
N TYR A 60 5.62 -6.02 7.01
CA TYR A 60 6.29 -4.76 7.34
C TYR A 60 6.67 -4.69 8.82
N ARG A 61 5.74 -5.01 9.72
CA ARG A 61 5.95 -4.96 11.18
C ARG A 61 6.72 -6.16 11.75
N GLY A 62 6.91 -7.23 10.97
CA GLY A 62 7.50 -8.47 11.46
C GLY A 62 6.58 -9.23 12.44
N ILE A 63 5.26 -9.14 12.26
CA ILE A 63 4.25 -9.82 13.07
C ILE A 63 3.32 -10.67 12.20
N ALA A 64 2.58 -11.57 12.83
CA ALA A 64 1.59 -12.40 12.13
C ALA A 64 0.41 -11.53 11.61
N PRO A 65 -0.17 -11.82 10.43
CA PRO A 65 -1.25 -11.02 9.82
C PRO A 65 -2.47 -10.82 10.73
N GLU A 66 -2.82 -11.83 11.52
CA GLU A 66 -3.93 -11.79 12.49
C GLU A 66 -3.67 -10.85 13.67
N LYS A 67 -2.41 -10.44 13.89
CA LYS A 67 -2.00 -9.48 14.93
C LYS A 67 -1.94 -8.04 14.42
N VAL A 68 -2.17 -7.80 13.13
CA VAL A 68 -2.23 -6.45 12.57
C VAL A 68 -3.48 -5.76 13.12
N ASP A 69 -3.27 -4.67 13.85
CA ASP A 69 -4.37 -3.79 14.23
C ASP A 69 -4.71 -2.86 13.07
N ILE A 70 -5.98 -2.85 12.68
CA ILE A 70 -6.43 -2.04 11.55
C ILE A 70 -6.84 -0.67 12.07
N GLN A 71 -5.93 0.27 11.92
CA GLN A 71 -6.21 1.67 12.20
C GLN A 71 -6.81 2.33 10.96
N ASN A 72 -8.10 2.67 11.02
CA ASN A 72 -8.88 3.16 9.88
C ASN A 72 -8.57 4.60 9.44
N TRP A 73 -7.49 5.22 9.92
CA TRP A 73 -7.28 6.66 9.77
C TRP A 73 -6.31 7.01 8.64
N CYS A 74 -5.73 6.01 7.98
CA CYS A 74 -4.86 6.17 6.82
C CYS A 74 -5.44 5.34 5.67
N SER A 75 -5.81 6.00 4.58
CA SER A 75 -6.46 5.41 3.40
C SER A 75 -5.72 5.77 2.12
N GLN A 76 -5.91 4.96 1.10
CA GLN A 76 -5.26 5.16 -0.19
C GLN A 76 -6.23 5.79 -1.19
N THR A 77 -6.02 7.07 -1.50
CA THR A 77 -6.90 7.86 -2.39
C THR A 77 -6.62 7.61 -3.87
N ALA A 78 -5.41 7.19 -4.21
CA ALA A 78 -5.01 6.75 -5.54
C ALA A 78 -3.88 5.71 -5.42
N PRO A 79 -3.57 4.93 -6.47
CA PRO A 79 -2.57 3.86 -6.39
C PRO A 79 -1.18 4.28 -5.87
N MET A 80 -0.84 5.57 -5.96
CA MET A 80 0.41 6.13 -5.47
C MET A 80 0.24 7.26 -4.44
N SER A 81 -0.97 7.43 -3.90
CA SER A 81 -1.28 8.53 -2.98
C SER A 81 -1.98 8.03 -1.73
N CYS A 82 -1.46 8.44 -0.58
CA CYS A 82 -2.07 8.21 0.72
C CYS A 82 -2.69 9.50 1.25
N SER A 83 -3.79 9.36 1.99
CA SER A 83 -4.37 10.45 2.76
C SER A 83 -4.86 9.94 4.10
N GLY A 84 -4.98 10.83 5.07
CA GLY A 84 -5.47 10.48 6.38
C GLY A 84 -4.56 10.98 7.48
N ASP A 85 -5.05 10.83 8.70
CA ASP A 85 -4.44 11.37 9.89
C ASP A 85 -4.02 10.23 10.82
N CYS A 86 -2.75 10.20 11.20
CA CYS A 86 -2.22 9.20 12.11
C CYS A 86 -2.10 9.75 13.54
N THR A 87 -3.03 10.60 13.97
CA THR A 87 -3.07 11.29 15.27
C THR A 87 -3.04 10.37 16.50
N GLY A 88 -3.30 9.07 16.35
CA GLY A 88 -3.14 8.06 17.41
C GLY A 88 -1.69 7.58 17.63
N VAL A 89 -0.77 7.99 16.76
CA VAL A 89 0.65 7.64 16.80
C VAL A 89 1.46 8.93 16.94
N ILE A 90 2.29 9.06 17.98
CA ILE A 90 3.10 10.28 18.20
C ILE A 90 4.10 10.43 17.05
N GLY A 91 4.00 11.52 16.29
CA GLY A 91 4.79 11.72 15.07
C GLY A 91 4.32 10.87 13.90
N GLY A 92 3.11 10.31 13.99
CA GLY A 92 2.55 9.39 13.02
C GLY A 92 2.31 10.06 11.68
N SER A 93 2.70 9.41 10.59
CA SER A 93 2.37 9.85 9.24
C SER A 93 1.75 8.72 8.43
N CYS A 94 0.83 9.07 7.52
CA CYS A 94 0.21 8.13 6.61
C CYS A 94 1.18 7.90 5.43
N GLN A 95 1.87 6.76 5.43
CA GLN A 95 2.93 6.47 4.47
C GLN A 95 2.46 5.47 3.40
N LEU A 96 2.90 5.70 2.16
CA LEU A 96 2.74 4.74 1.07
C LEU A 96 3.78 3.63 1.21
N LYS A 97 3.33 2.40 1.03
CA LYS A 97 4.17 1.21 1.05
C LYS A 97 3.92 0.35 -0.18
N TYR A 98 4.97 -0.33 -0.64
CA TYR A 98 4.92 -1.30 -1.71
C TYR A 98 5.46 -2.64 -1.24
N SER A 99 4.63 -3.66 -1.42
CA SER A 99 4.93 -5.06 -1.18
C SER A 99 5.22 -5.74 -2.52
N PRO A 100 6.47 -6.14 -2.82
CA PRO A 100 6.84 -6.70 -4.11
C PRO A 100 6.36 -8.14 -4.35
N TYR A 101 5.59 -8.73 -3.42
CA TYR A 101 5.15 -10.12 -3.50
C TYR A 101 3.88 -10.25 -4.37
N ASP A 102 3.69 -11.42 -4.98
CA ASP A 102 2.47 -11.83 -5.72
C ASP A 102 1.89 -10.79 -6.70
N GLY A 103 2.77 -10.12 -7.45
CA GLY A 103 2.37 -9.17 -8.51
C GLY A 103 2.40 -7.69 -8.10
N GLY A 104 2.82 -7.39 -6.86
CA GLY A 104 2.99 -6.02 -6.40
C GLY A 104 1.71 -5.46 -5.78
N TYR A 105 1.84 -4.99 -4.54
CA TYR A 105 0.73 -4.45 -3.77
C TYR A 105 1.10 -3.13 -3.11
N TYR A 106 0.27 -2.12 -3.34
CA TYR A 106 0.43 -0.77 -2.81
C TYR A 106 -0.59 -0.58 -1.71
N PHE A 107 -0.16 -0.08 -0.56
CA PHE A 107 -1.05 0.12 0.58
C PHE A 107 -0.57 1.31 1.42
N CYS A 108 -1.50 1.93 2.13
CA CYS A 108 -1.23 3.04 3.05
C CYS A 108 -1.36 2.55 4.49
N SER A 109 -0.47 3.01 5.36
CA SER A 109 -0.59 2.72 6.79
C SER A 109 0.13 3.76 7.64
N CYS A 110 -0.33 3.92 8.88
CA CYS A 110 0.33 4.76 9.86
C CYS A 110 1.65 4.15 10.31
N THR A 111 2.69 4.98 10.34
CA THR A 111 4.01 4.67 10.91
C THR A 111 4.30 5.58 12.07
#